data_AF-H5SPL2-F1
#
_entry.id   AF-H5SPL2-F1
#
_cell.length_a   1.000
_cell.length_b   1.000
_cell.length_c   1.000
_cell.angle_alpha   90.00
_cell.angle_beta   90.00
_cell.angle_gamma   90.00
#
_symmetry.space_group_name_H-M   'P 1'
#
loop_
_entity.id
_entity.type
_entity.pdbx_description
1 polymer ?
#
loop_
_entity_poly.entity_id
_entity_poly.type
_entity_poly.pdbx_seq_one_letter_code
_entity_poly.pdbx_strand_id
1 'polypeptide(L)'
;MAGSSGPRRTPPQVSIVPTGHGFAIYVESELVLVVADELDAHHWAKHVVECVNAGERRAAVIRRQLPRVCEAARRHNLHTGYFPSEG
;
A
#
# COMPACT_ATOMS: atom_id res chain seq x y z
N MET A 1 19.28 -26.80 23.97
CA MET A 1 18.30 -26.33 22.97
C MET A 1 17.64 -25.06 23.52
N ALA A 2 18.03 -23.89 23.04
CA ALA A 2 17.43 -22.61 23.45
C ALA A 2 16.53 -22.11 22.32
N GLY A 3 15.23 -22.37 22.44
CA GLY A 3 14.21 -21.75 21.61
C GLY A 3 13.95 -20.34 22.14
N SER A 4 14.47 -19.32 21.48
CA SER A 4 14.00 -17.95 21.65
C SER A 4 13.43 -17.48 20.33
N SER A 5 12.22 -17.97 20.04
CA SER A 5 11.36 -17.36 19.04
C SER A 5 10.59 -16.25 19.74
N GLY A 6 11.23 -15.08 19.89
CA GLY A 6 10.48 -13.86 20.22
C GLY A 6 9.31 -13.70 19.24
N PRO A 7 8.19 -13.06 19.65
CA PRO A 7 7.04 -12.94 18.78
C PRO A 7 7.49 -12.29 17.48
N ARG A 8 7.40 -13.03 16.36
CA ARG A 8 7.51 -12.44 15.02
C ARG A 8 6.41 -11.39 14.98
N ARG A 9 6.76 -10.11 15.12
CA ARG A 9 5.82 -9.02 14.86
C ARG A 9 5.32 -9.28 13.44
N THR A 10 4.07 -9.67 13.31
CA THR A 10 3.42 -9.84 12.01
C THR A 10 3.68 -8.53 11.25
N PRO A 11 4.21 -8.59 10.02
CA PRO A 11 4.39 -7.37 9.24
C PRO A 11 3.05 -6.62 9.22
N PRO A 12 3.05 -5.30 9.44
CA PRO A 12 1.84 -4.48 9.42
C PRO A 12 0.97 -4.87 8.24
N GLN A 13 -0.27 -5.28 8.53
CA GLN A 13 -1.16 -5.82 7.52
C GLN A 13 -1.70 -4.67 6.68
N VAL A 14 -1.23 -4.58 5.43
CA VAL A 14 -1.91 -3.80 4.40
C VAL A 14 -3.05 -4.65 3.87
N SER A 15 -4.26 -4.11 3.86
CA SER A 15 -5.44 -4.79 3.33
C SER A 15 -6.19 -3.91 2.35
N ILE A 16 -6.73 -4.54 1.31
CA ILE A 16 -7.69 -3.94 0.40
C ILE A 16 -9.04 -4.58 0.72
N VAL A 17 -10.02 -3.76 1.06
CA VAL A 17 -11.37 -4.21 1.44
C VAL A 17 -12.38 -3.60 0.47
N PRO A 18 -13.15 -4.40 -0.29
CA PRO A 18 -14.26 -3.90 -1.08
C PRO A 18 -15.32 -3.22 -0.19
N THR A 19 -15.88 -2.12 -0.69
CA THR A 19 -16.89 -1.31 -0.01
C THR A 19 -18.03 -0.98 -0.98
N GLY A 20 -19.11 -0.37 -0.50
CA GLY A 20 -20.19 0.12 -1.37
C GLY A 20 -19.79 1.26 -2.34
N HIS A 21 -18.57 1.82 -2.20
CA HIS A 21 -18.10 2.98 -2.95
C HIS A 21 -16.74 2.75 -3.65
N GLY A 22 -16.30 1.49 -3.76
CA GLY A 22 -14.99 1.12 -4.30
C GLY A 22 -14.17 0.31 -3.30
N PHE A 23 -12.87 0.53 -3.24
CA PHE A 23 -11.91 -0.27 -2.49
C PHE A 23 -11.17 0.58 -1.46
N ALA A 24 -11.28 0.20 -0.18
CA ALA A 24 -10.62 0.87 0.92
C ALA A 24 -9.30 0.18 1.26
N ILE A 25 -8.23 0.96 1.35
CA ILE A 25 -6.89 0.49 1.68
C ILE A 25 -6.59 0.84 3.14
N TYR A 26 -6.33 -0.18 3.96
CA TYR A 26 -6.02 -0.03 5.37
C TYR A 26 -4.57 -0.42 5.66
N VAL A 27 -3.98 0.22 6.66
CA VAL A 27 -2.78 -0.23 7.36
C VAL A 27 -3.18 -0.54 8.79
N GLU A 28 -3.03 -1.80 9.19
CA GLU A 28 -3.58 -2.30 10.44
C GLU A 28 -5.11 -2.06 10.48
N SER A 29 -5.59 -1.12 11.30
CA SER A 29 -7.00 -0.73 11.36
C SER A 29 -7.27 0.70 10.91
N GLU A 30 -6.25 1.41 10.40
CA GLU A 30 -6.38 2.80 9.96
C GLU A 30 -6.61 2.90 8.45
N LEU A 31 -7.63 3.65 8.05
CA LEU A 31 -7.93 3.91 6.64
C LEU A 31 -6.90 4.86 6.04
N VAL A 32 -6.19 4.41 5.01
CA VAL A 32 -5.24 5.23 4.24
C VAL A 32 -5.95 5.96 3.11
N LEU A 33 -6.64 5.27 2.22
CA LEU A 33 -7.40 5.87 1.12
C LEU A 33 -8.53 4.97 0.64
N VAL A 34 -9.49 5.56 -0.07
CA VAL A 34 -10.54 4.84 -0.82
C VAL A 34 -10.37 5.20 -2.28
N VAL A 35 -10.43 4.20 -3.16
CA VAL A 35 -10.35 4.37 -4.61
C VAL A 35 -11.52 3.65 -5.27
N ALA A 36 -11.98 4.14 -6.41
CA ALA A 36 -13.17 3.60 -7.07
C ALA A 36 -12.91 2.25 -7.75
N ASP A 37 -11.71 2.10 -8.33
CA ASP A 37 -11.33 0.97 -9.17
C ASP A 37 -10.40 -0.02 -8.43
N GLU A 38 -10.54 -1.31 -8.74
CA GLU A 38 -9.78 -2.40 -8.11
C GLU A 38 -8.31 -2.36 -8.50
N LEU A 39 -8.01 -2.12 -9.78
CA LEU A 39 -6.64 -2.07 -10.28
C LEU A 39 -5.90 -0.87 -9.69
N ASP A 40 -6.56 0.28 -9.59
CA ASP A 40 -6.04 1.44 -8.87
C ASP A 40 -5.79 1.11 -7.39
N ALA A 41 -6.65 0.33 -6.75
CA ALA A 41 -6.46 -0.11 -5.36
C ALA A 41 -5.20 -0.94 -5.21
N HIS A 42 -4.97 -1.90 -6.11
CA HIS A 42 -3.75 -2.70 -6.12
C HIS A 42 -2.50 -1.85 -6.38
N HIS A 43 -2.58 -0.89 -7.30
CA HIS A 43 -1.50 0.03 -7.59
C HIS A 43 -1.13 0.87 -6.35
N TRP A 44 -2.12 1.52 -5.71
CA TRP A 44 -1.87 2.32 -4.52
C TRP A 44 -1.44 1.47 -3.31
N ALA A 45 -1.97 0.26 -3.16
CA ALA A 45 -1.58 -0.65 -2.08
C ALA A 45 -0.09 -1.03 -2.16
N LYS A 46 0.47 -1.17 -3.38
CA LYS A 46 1.92 -1.39 -3.57
C LYS A 46 2.74 -0.25 -2.95
N HIS A 47 2.36 1.00 -3.20
CA HIS A 47 3.04 2.16 -2.61
C HIS A 47 2.81 2.28 -1.10
N VAL A 48 1.63 1.90 -0.60
CA VAL A 48 1.38 1.79 0.84
C VAL A 48 2.34 0.77 1.48
N VAL A 49 2.51 -0.40 0.86
CA VAL A 49 3.46 -1.43 1.30
C VAL A 49 4.90 -0.89 1.31
N GLU A 50 5.30 -0.09 0.32
CA GLU A 50 6.63 0.54 0.28
C GLU A 50 6.84 1.49 1.47
N CYS A 51 5.88 2.35 1.79
CA CYS A 51 5.93 3.20 2.99
C CYS A 51 6.02 2.38 4.28
N VAL A 52 5.24 1.30 4.35
CA VAL A 52 5.21 0.39 5.49
C VAL A 52 6.53 -0.35 5.69
N ASN A 53 7.15 -0.81 4.60
CA ASN A 53 8.47 -1.44 4.61
C ASN A 53 9.58 -0.45 5.01
N ALA A 54 9.41 0.85 4.75
CA ALA A 54 10.28 1.90 5.24
C ALA A 54 10.06 2.26 6.73
N GLY A 55 9.12 1.60 7.40
CA GLY A 55 8.85 1.75 8.82
C GLY A 55 7.72 2.73 9.17
N GLU A 56 7.06 3.34 8.19
CA GLU A 56 5.92 4.22 8.44
C GLU A 56 4.65 3.41 8.68
N ARG A 57 3.84 3.80 9.68
CA ARG A 57 2.61 3.07 10.06
C ARG A 57 1.39 3.96 10.19
N ARG A 58 1.55 5.28 10.28
CA ARG A 58 0.46 6.23 10.46
C ARG A 58 -0.20 6.52 9.14
N ALA A 59 -1.50 6.22 9.01
CA ALA A 59 -2.22 6.38 7.74
C ALA A 59 -2.14 7.81 7.20
N ALA A 60 -2.20 8.82 8.09
CA ALA A 60 -2.07 10.22 7.72
C ALA A 60 -0.71 10.58 7.11
N VAL A 61 0.38 9.94 7.56
CA VAL A 61 1.72 10.18 7.02
C VAL A 61 1.90 9.46 5.69
N ILE A 62 1.47 8.20 5.62
CA ILE A 62 1.48 7.40 4.39
C ILE A 62 0.73 8.14 3.28
N ARG A 63 -0.49 8.62 3.54
CA ARG A 63 -1.30 9.38 2.57
C ARG A 63 -0.57 10.59 1.99
N ARG A 64 0.21 11.31 2.82
CA ARG A 64 1.00 12.47 2.37
C ARG A 64 2.23 12.06 1.54
N GLN A 65 2.75 10.85 1.74
CA GLN A 65 3.93 10.34 1.04
C GLN A 65 3.58 9.70 -0.30
N LEU A 66 2.38 9.12 -0.45
CA LEU A 66 1.96 8.36 -1.64
C LEU A 66 2.27 9.05 -2.98
N PRO A 67 1.97 10.35 -3.19
CA PRO A 67 2.30 11.00 -4.46
C PRO A 67 3.81 11.04 -4.75
N ARG A 68 4.64 11.20 -3.71
CA ARG A 68 6.11 11.23 -3.85
C ARG A 68 6.66 9.84 -4.15
N VAL A 69 6.08 8.81 -3.53
CA VAL A 69 6.46 7.40 -3.76
C VAL A 69 6.11 6.98 -5.18
N CYS A 70 4.89 7.30 -5.64
CA CYS A 70 4.47 7.05 -7.02
C CYS A 70 5.36 7.77 -8.04
N GLU A 71 5.69 9.04 -7.78
CA GLU A 71 6.61 9.81 -8.63
C GLU A 71 8.02 9.20 -8.68
N ALA A 72 8.54 8.72 -7.55
CA ALA A 72 9.82 8.01 -7.50
C ALA A 72 9.76 6.70 -8.29
N ALA A 73 8.71 5.90 -8.09
CA ALA A 73 8.52 4.65 -8.82
C ALA A 73 8.40 4.87 -10.33
N ARG A 74 7.73 5.94 -10.76
CA ARG A 74 7.67 6.38 -12.17
C ARG A 74 9.06 6.71 -12.71
N ARG A 75 9.85 7.52 -12.01
CA ARG A 75 11.22 7.91 -12.43
C ARG A 75 12.16 6.72 -12.58
N HIS A 76 11.95 5.69 -11.77
CA HIS A 76 12.77 4.48 -11.77
C HIS A 76 12.18 3.33 -12.60
N ASN A 77 11.11 3.57 -13.38
CA ASN A 77 10.40 2.55 -14.16
C ASN A 77 9.98 1.31 -13.35
N LEU A 78 9.60 1.51 -12.08
CA LEU A 78 9.22 0.44 -11.14
C LEU A 78 7.74 0.09 -11.22
N HIS A 79 6.97 0.74 -12.09
CA HIS A 79 5.63 0.32 -12.48
C HIS A 79 5.72 -0.80 -13.53
N THR A 80 6.23 -1.97 -13.14
CA THR A 80 6.17 -3.16 -13.98
C THR A 80 4.74 -3.70 -13.99
N GLY A 81 4.02 -3.43 -15.09
CA GLY A 81 2.80 -4.14 -15.49
C GLY A 81 1.46 -3.44 -15.23
N TYR A 82 1.14 -2.41 -16.03
CA TYR A 82 -0.19 -2.24 -16.64
C TYR A 82 -0.07 -1.20 -17.77
N PHE A 83 -0.25 -1.65 -19.02
CA PHE A 83 -0.46 -0.76 -20.16
C PHE A 83 -1.97 -0.67 -20.38
N PRO A 84 -2.67 0.43 -20.02
CA PRO A 84 -4.00 0.64 -20.54
C PRO A 84 -3.89 0.71 -22.06
N SER A 85 -4.54 -0.20 -22.77
CA SER A 85 -4.69 -0.07 -24.22
C SER A 85 -5.41 1.25 -24.47
N GLU A 86 -4.78 2.15 -25.22
CA GLU A 86 -5.40 3.41 -25.62
C GLU A 86 -6.72 3.10 -26.34
N GLY A 87 -7.82 3.59 -25.78
CA GLY A 87 -9.15 3.60 -26.40
C GLY A 87 -9.43 4.97 -27.01
#